data_AF-A0A2E2UW78-F1
#
_entry.id   AF-A0A2E2UW78-F1
#
_cell.length_a   1.000
_cell.length_b   1.000
_cell.length_c   1.000
_cell.angle_alpha   90.00
_cell.angle_beta   90.00
_cell.angle_gamma   90.00
#
_symmetry.space_group_name_H-M   'P 1'
#
loop_
_entity.id
_entity.type
_entity.pdbx_description
1 polymer ?
#
loop_
_entity_poly.entity_id
_entity_poly.type
_entity_poly.pdbx_seq_one_letter_code
_entity_poly.pdbx_strand_id
1 'polypeptide(L)'
;MFITNFFYMKFKKYIFLSLIILSSFSYSQSGDFIKANKAFDNGEYGKAEKIFKNAYQRSNDRAEKNEIGFKLAQCYFFLGDFKKAETNFRRTIKMRYDNPLVHYYLAECYKGMEKFDKAESEYEKFIKLDPDNPKGSFALESLELTKEWIQDGSKYRVVNAGTDLNSKSDDYCPVMKGKKNDELYFTS
;
A
#
# COMPACT_ATOMS: atom_id res chain seq x y z
N MET A 1 21.76 -31.17 -55.10
CA MET A 1 20.76 -31.33 -54.01
C MET A 1 21.33 -31.25 -52.58
N PHE A 2 22.66 -31.17 -52.38
CA PHE A 2 23.27 -31.15 -51.03
C PHE A 2 23.43 -29.75 -50.39
N ILE A 3 23.58 -28.69 -51.19
CA ILE A 3 23.89 -27.33 -50.69
C ILE A 3 22.67 -26.66 -50.03
N THR A 4 21.46 -26.93 -50.55
CA THR A 4 20.20 -26.40 -50.02
C THR A 4 19.86 -26.96 -48.63
N ASN A 5 20.22 -28.22 -48.36
CA ASN A 5 19.96 -28.87 -47.08
C ASN A 5 20.87 -28.34 -45.96
N PHE A 6 22.11 -27.99 -46.30
CA PHE A 6 23.07 -27.40 -45.36
C PHE A 6 22.67 -26.00 -44.89
N PHE A 7 22.21 -25.15 -45.81
CA PHE A 7 21.70 -23.81 -45.47
C PHE A 7 20.42 -23.88 -44.63
N TYR A 8 19.51 -24.79 -44.98
CA TYR A 8 18.26 -25.01 -44.25
C TYR A 8 18.50 -25.49 -42.80
N MET A 9 19.47 -26.38 -42.59
CA MET A 9 19.85 -26.85 -41.25
C MET A 9 20.48 -25.73 -40.39
N LYS A 10 21.33 -24.88 -40.97
CA LYS A 10 21.87 -23.70 -40.26
C LYS A 10 20.78 -22.70 -39.90
N PHE A 11 19.85 -22.43 -40.82
CA PHE A 11 18.73 -21.52 -40.59
C PHE A 11 17.79 -22.00 -39.47
N LYS A 12 17.45 -23.30 -39.44
CA LYS A 12 16.70 -23.91 -38.33
C LYS A 12 17.44 -23.81 -36.99
N LYS A 13 18.78 -23.95 -36.99
CA LYS A 13 19.60 -23.80 -35.79
C LYS A 13 19.56 -22.37 -35.23
N TYR A 14 19.56 -21.34 -36.09
CA TYR A 14 19.42 -19.95 -35.66
C TYR A 14 18.01 -19.61 -35.15
N ILE A 15 16.96 -20.15 -35.77
CA ILE A 15 15.58 -20.03 -35.24
C ILE A 15 15.48 -20.67 -33.86
N PHE A 16 16.03 -21.88 -33.69
CA PHE A 16 16.01 -22.58 -32.40
C PHE A 16 16.84 -21.84 -31.34
N LEU A 17 18.01 -21.29 -31.69
CA LEU A 17 18.79 -20.43 -30.78
C LEU A 17 18.03 -19.16 -30.39
N SER A 18 17.33 -18.52 -31.33
CA SER A 18 16.54 -17.31 -31.06
C SER A 18 15.36 -17.58 -30.12
N LEU A 19 14.71 -18.74 -30.24
CA LEU A 19 13.62 -19.17 -29.35
C LEU A 19 14.11 -19.41 -27.91
N ILE A 20 15.31 -19.97 -27.74
CA ILE A 20 15.92 -20.16 -26.41
C ILE A 20 16.25 -18.80 -25.76
N ILE A 21 16.77 -17.85 -26.53
CA ILE A 21 17.11 -16.49 -26.04
C ILE A 21 15.83 -15.72 -25.67
N LEU A 22 14.73 -15.83 -26.44
CA LEU A 22 13.46 -15.20 -26.08
C LEU A 22 12.83 -15.81 -24.81
N SER A 23 12.98 -17.12 -24.59
CA SER A 23 12.42 -17.77 -23.41
C SER A 23 13.14 -17.39 -22.10
N SER A 24 14.41 -16.98 -22.18
CA SER A 24 15.23 -16.59 -21.03
C SER A 24 14.99 -15.14 -20.56
N PHE A 25 14.30 -14.30 -21.35
CA PHE A 25 13.86 -12.97 -20.90
C PHE A 25 12.54 -12.97 -20.11
N SER A 26 11.88 -14.12 -19.97
CA SER A 26 10.52 -14.19 -19.40
C SER A 26 10.46 -14.50 -17.89
N TYR A 27 11.59 -14.61 -17.18
CA TYR A 27 11.63 -15.17 -15.81
C TYR A 27 12.11 -14.24 -14.67
N SER A 28 11.99 -12.92 -14.82
CA SER A 28 12.34 -11.96 -13.74
C SER A 28 11.18 -11.08 -13.24
N GLN A 29 9.96 -11.28 -13.78
CA GLN A 29 8.86 -10.31 -13.63
C GLN A 29 8.28 -10.22 -12.21
N SER A 30 8.26 -11.32 -11.44
CA SER A 30 7.75 -11.36 -10.05
C SER A 30 8.75 -10.87 -9.00
N GLY A 31 10.02 -10.67 -9.37
CA GLY A 31 11.08 -10.34 -8.41
C GLY A 31 10.84 -9.00 -7.71
N ASP A 32 10.38 -8.00 -8.46
CA ASP A 32 10.06 -6.68 -7.89
C ASP A 32 8.84 -6.73 -6.96
N PHE A 33 7.80 -7.49 -7.32
CA PHE A 33 6.61 -7.63 -6.49
C PHE A 33 6.92 -8.32 -5.16
N ILE A 34 7.69 -9.42 -5.18
CA ILE A 34 8.14 -10.13 -3.97
C ILE A 34 9.01 -9.21 -3.11
N LYS A 35 9.95 -8.49 -3.72
CA LYS A 35 10.81 -7.54 -3.01
C LYS A 35 10.02 -6.40 -2.37
N ALA A 36 8.99 -5.91 -3.07
CA ALA A 36 8.10 -4.88 -2.55
C ALA A 36 7.27 -5.40 -1.36
N ASN A 37 6.70 -6.61 -1.45
CA ASN A 37 6.01 -7.25 -0.34
C ASN A 37 6.94 -7.44 0.87
N LYS A 38 8.18 -7.89 0.67
CA LYS A 38 9.15 -7.99 1.76
C LYS A 38 9.42 -6.64 2.44
N ALA A 39 9.59 -5.57 1.65
CA ALA A 39 9.76 -4.23 2.21
C ALA A 39 8.49 -3.76 2.96
N PHE A 40 7.31 -4.08 2.44
CA PHE A 40 6.03 -3.77 3.06
C PHE A 40 5.87 -4.50 4.40
N ASP A 41 6.16 -5.80 4.44
CA ASP A 41 6.07 -6.63 5.64
C ASP A 41 7.07 -6.19 6.73
N ASN A 42 8.21 -5.62 6.31
CA ASN A 42 9.17 -4.96 7.20
C ASN A 42 8.72 -3.57 7.71
N GLY A 43 7.57 -3.05 7.26
CA GLY A 43 7.12 -1.69 7.57
C GLY A 43 7.85 -0.59 6.79
N GLU A 44 8.71 -0.92 5.83
CA GLU A 44 9.46 0.03 5.00
C GLU A 44 8.56 0.62 3.89
N TYR A 45 7.41 1.20 4.25
CA TYR A 45 6.34 1.57 3.30
C TYR A 45 6.78 2.54 2.20
N GLY A 46 7.66 3.50 2.51
CA GLY A 46 8.19 4.43 1.50
C GLY A 46 9.12 3.75 0.48
N LYS A 47 9.83 2.69 0.89
CA LYS A 47 10.62 1.86 -0.03
C LYS A 47 9.72 0.92 -0.82
N ALA A 48 8.77 0.28 -0.13
CA ALA A 48 7.78 -0.59 -0.75
C ALA A 48 7.00 0.14 -1.85
N GLU A 49 6.55 1.38 -1.60
CA GLU A 49 5.87 2.24 -2.59
C GLU A 49 6.67 2.36 -3.90
N LYS A 50 7.97 2.67 -3.81
CA LYS A 50 8.84 2.84 -4.98
C LYS A 50 8.96 1.55 -5.77
N ILE A 51 9.10 0.42 -5.09
CA ILE A 51 9.25 -0.88 -5.75
C ILE A 51 7.90 -1.34 -6.34
N PHE A 52 6.79 -1.17 -5.63
CA PHE A 52 5.44 -1.47 -6.15
C PHE A 52 5.12 -0.65 -7.40
N LYS A 53 5.49 0.63 -7.46
CA LYS A 53 5.33 1.44 -8.68
C LYS A 53 6.04 0.84 -9.89
N ASN A 54 7.28 0.38 -9.70
CA ASN A 54 8.05 -0.27 -10.76
C ASN A 54 7.43 -1.62 -11.15
N ALA A 55 7.02 -2.43 -10.16
CA ALA A 55 6.34 -3.70 -10.39
C ALA A 55 5.04 -3.50 -11.18
N TYR A 56 4.24 -2.49 -10.84
CA TYR A 56 2.99 -2.18 -11.54
C TYR A 56 3.21 -1.86 -13.01
N GLN A 57 4.26 -1.08 -13.34
CA GLN A 57 4.58 -0.71 -14.72
C GLN A 57 5.05 -1.90 -15.55
N ARG A 58 5.77 -2.84 -14.93
CA ARG A 58 6.37 -4.01 -15.59
C ARG A 58 5.43 -5.20 -15.71
N SER A 59 4.47 -5.31 -14.80
CA SER A 59 3.48 -6.37 -14.85
C SER A 59 2.65 -6.28 -16.14
N ASN A 60 2.35 -7.42 -16.74
CA ASN A 60 1.38 -7.53 -17.82
C ASN A 60 0.12 -8.28 -17.37
N ASP A 61 0.15 -8.90 -16.19
CA ASP A 61 -0.98 -9.62 -15.63
C ASP A 61 -1.94 -8.66 -14.94
N ARG A 62 -3.24 -8.84 -15.20
CA ARG A 62 -4.27 -7.96 -14.66
C ARG A 62 -4.50 -8.21 -13.17
N ALA A 63 -4.45 -9.47 -12.73
CA ALA A 63 -4.68 -9.81 -11.33
C ALA A 63 -3.54 -9.28 -10.46
N GLU A 64 -2.29 -9.50 -10.88
CA GLU A 64 -1.10 -8.96 -10.25
C GLU A 64 -1.13 -7.42 -10.22
N LYS A 65 -1.49 -6.76 -11.33
CA LYS A 65 -1.67 -5.29 -11.32
C LYS A 65 -2.70 -4.81 -10.29
N ASN A 66 -3.81 -5.52 -10.16
CA ASN A 66 -4.84 -5.16 -9.19
C ASN A 66 -4.32 -5.31 -7.75
N GLU A 67 -3.61 -6.41 -7.46
CA GLU A 67 -3.00 -6.65 -6.16
C GLU A 67 -1.90 -5.63 -5.84
N ILE A 68 -1.02 -5.33 -6.79
CA ILE A 68 -0.01 -4.27 -6.65
C ILE A 68 -0.68 -2.92 -6.40
N GLY A 69 -1.77 -2.62 -7.11
CA GLY A 69 -2.53 -1.38 -6.92
C GLY A 69 -3.12 -1.28 -5.51
N PHE A 70 -3.64 -2.38 -4.97
CA PHE A 70 -4.10 -2.47 -3.59
C PHE A 70 -2.96 -2.27 -2.58
N LYS A 71 -1.84 -2.97 -2.75
CA LYS A 71 -0.65 -2.84 -1.89
C LYS A 71 -0.05 -1.43 -1.92
N LEU A 72 0.00 -0.80 -3.09
CA LEU A 72 0.45 0.58 -3.24
C LEU A 72 -0.47 1.57 -2.51
N ALA A 73 -1.79 1.35 -2.55
CA ALA A 73 -2.76 2.12 -1.78
C ALA A 73 -2.55 1.95 -0.26
N GLN A 74 -2.27 0.72 0.19
CA GLN A 74 -1.91 0.45 1.59
C GLN A 74 -0.61 1.16 1.99
N CYS A 75 0.41 1.22 1.12
CA CYS A 75 1.61 2.02 1.41
C CYS A 75 1.26 3.48 1.68
N TYR A 76 0.42 4.10 0.86
CA TYR A 76 -0.01 5.48 1.09
C TYR A 76 -0.79 5.63 2.40
N PHE A 77 -1.64 4.65 2.74
CA PHE A 77 -2.36 4.63 4.00
C PHE A 77 -1.42 4.59 5.21
N PHE A 78 -0.45 3.68 5.21
CA PHE A 78 0.51 3.56 6.31
C PHE A 78 1.50 4.72 6.40
N LEU A 79 1.74 5.43 5.30
CA LEU A 79 2.49 6.69 5.28
C LEU A 79 1.64 7.91 5.71
N GLY A 80 0.36 7.72 6.07
CA GLY A 80 -0.56 8.79 6.46
C GLY A 80 -1.05 9.67 5.31
N ASP A 81 -0.70 9.37 4.06
CA ASP A 81 -1.20 10.11 2.89
C ASP A 81 -2.59 9.60 2.49
N PHE A 82 -3.58 9.87 3.34
CA PHE A 82 -4.95 9.40 3.19
C PHE A 82 -5.60 9.88 1.88
N LYS A 83 -5.18 11.03 1.33
CA LYS A 83 -5.69 11.54 0.04
C LYS A 83 -5.20 10.69 -1.14
N LYS A 84 -3.90 10.36 -1.18
CA LYS A 84 -3.38 9.44 -2.20
C LYS A 84 -3.93 8.03 -2.00
N ALA A 85 -4.05 7.57 -0.76
CA ALA A 85 -4.64 6.28 -0.45
C ALA A 85 -6.08 6.18 -0.95
N GLU A 86 -6.95 7.16 -0.64
CA GLU A 86 -8.33 7.25 -1.14
C GLU A 86 -8.38 7.09 -2.66
N THR A 87 -7.55 7.85 -3.38
CA THR A 87 -7.52 7.86 -4.84
C THR A 87 -7.16 6.47 -5.39
N ASN A 88 -6.18 5.80 -4.79
CA ASN A 88 -5.73 4.48 -5.24
C ASN A 88 -6.71 3.38 -4.84
N PHE A 89 -7.29 3.38 -3.64
CA PHE A 89 -8.32 2.41 -3.27
C PHE A 89 -9.55 2.51 -4.17
N ARG A 90 -10.02 3.73 -4.48
CA ARG A 90 -11.11 3.92 -5.44
C ARG A 90 -10.77 3.41 -6.83
N ARG A 91 -9.52 3.53 -7.27
CA ARG A 91 -9.07 2.94 -8.54
C ARG A 91 -9.10 1.41 -8.47
N THR A 92 -8.62 0.81 -7.39
CA THR A 92 -8.66 -0.64 -7.15
C THR A 92 -10.09 -1.19 -7.20
N ILE A 93 -11.05 -0.49 -6.57
CA ILE A 93 -12.49 -0.81 -6.67
C ILE A 93 -12.98 -0.72 -8.12
N LYS A 94 -12.66 0.36 -8.85
CA LYS A 94 -13.04 0.52 -10.27
C LYS A 94 -12.47 -0.59 -11.16
N MET A 95 -11.29 -1.10 -10.82
CA MET A 95 -10.64 -2.20 -11.54
C MET A 95 -11.24 -3.58 -11.22
N ARG A 96 -12.26 -3.62 -10.33
CA ARG A 96 -12.96 -4.82 -9.83
C ARG A 96 -12.01 -5.79 -9.14
N TYR A 97 -11.10 -5.27 -8.31
CA TYR A 97 -10.32 -6.11 -7.43
C TYR A 97 -11.23 -6.70 -6.36
N ASP A 98 -11.27 -8.03 -6.29
CA ASP A 98 -12.17 -8.78 -5.42
C ASP A 98 -11.51 -9.02 -4.06
N ASN A 99 -11.41 -7.97 -3.27
CA ASN A 99 -10.91 -8.04 -1.90
C ASN A 99 -11.72 -7.08 -1.02
N PRO A 100 -12.55 -7.59 -0.09
CA PRO A 100 -13.38 -6.77 0.79
C PRO A 100 -12.58 -5.72 1.59
N LEU A 101 -11.31 -6.00 1.91
CA LEU A 101 -10.45 -5.07 2.66
C LEU A 101 -10.25 -3.72 1.95
N VAL A 102 -10.48 -3.64 0.64
CA VAL A 102 -10.43 -2.36 -0.09
C VAL A 102 -11.43 -1.35 0.48
N HIS A 103 -12.61 -1.82 0.91
CA HIS A 103 -13.64 -0.99 1.53
C HIS A 103 -13.25 -0.61 2.96
N TYR A 104 -12.71 -1.55 3.74
CA TYR A 104 -12.19 -1.28 5.07
C TYR A 104 -11.11 -0.19 5.05
N TYR A 105 -10.09 -0.32 4.21
CA TYR A 105 -9.01 0.69 4.17
C TYR A 105 -9.48 2.03 3.59
N LEU A 106 -10.43 2.03 2.65
CA LEU A 106 -11.03 3.27 2.17
C LEU A 106 -11.82 3.98 3.29
N ALA A 107 -12.54 3.22 4.13
CA ALA A 107 -13.21 3.73 5.32
C ALA A 107 -12.21 4.31 6.33
N GLU A 108 -11.11 3.61 6.62
CA GLU A 108 -10.03 4.12 7.49
C GLU A 108 -9.42 5.43 6.93
N CYS A 109 -9.23 5.52 5.60
CA CYS A 109 -8.80 6.78 4.97
C CYS A 109 -9.83 7.90 5.19
N TYR A 110 -11.12 7.60 5.07
CA TYR A 110 -12.17 8.58 5.31
C TYR A 110 -12.25 9.00 6.77
N LYS A 111 -12.11 8.05 7.71
CA LYS A 111 -12.03 8.31 9.15
C LYS A 111 -10.84 9.22 9.48
N GLY A 112 -9.65 8.93 8.96
CA GLY A 112 -8.45 9.75 9.14
C GLY A 112 -8.51 11.13 8.46
N MET A 113 -9.47 11.34 7.55
CA MET A 113 -9.78 12.66 6.97
C MET A 113 -11.03 13.30 7.58
N GLU A 114 -11.56 12.75 8.68
CA GLU A 114 -12.77 13.21 9.38
C GLU A 114 -14.04 13.25 8.49
N LYS A 115 -14.05 12.46 7.42
CA LYS A 115 -15.20 12.30 6.52
C LYS A 115 -16.08 11.13 7.01
N PHE A 116 -16.65 11.26 8.20
CA PHE A 116 -17.25 10.13 8.92
C PHE A 116 -18.41 9.45 8.17
N ASP A 117 -19.30 10.21 7.53
CA ASP A 117 -20.42 9.63 6.75
C ASP A 117 -19.94 8.69 5.63
N LYS A 118 -18.80 9.04 5.01
CA LYS A 118 -18.19 8.21 3.97
C LYS A 118 -17.49 6.99 4.56
N ALA A 119 -16.88 7.15 5.73
CA ALA A 119 -16.25 6.04 6.44
C ALA A 119 -17.28 4.99 6.82
N GLU A 120 -18.40 5.41 7.41
CA GLU A 120 -19.52 4.55 7.80
C GLU A 120 -20.03 3.73 6.61
N SER A 121 -20.36 4.39 5.50
CA SER A 121 -20.85 3.71 4.29
C SER A 121 -19.87 2.67 3.72
N GLU A 122 -18.56 2.92 3.80
CA GLU A 122 -17.55 1.96 3.33
C GLU A 122 -17.32 0.82 4.34
N TYR A 123 -17.43 1.07 5.66
CA TYR A 123 -17.42 0.01 6.66
C TYR A 123 -18.63 -0.92 6.53
N GLU A 124 -19.83 -0.38 6.30
CA GLU A 124 -21.03 -1.20 6.07
C GLU A 124 -20.87 -2.12 4.86
N LYS A 125 -20.29 -1.62 3.77
CA LYS A 125 -19.96 -2.44 2.59
C LYS A 125 -18.97 -3.54 2.95
N PHE A 126 -17.92 -3.22 3.70
CA PHE A 126 -16.95 -4.20 4.14
C PHE A 126 -17.57 -5.31 4.98
N ILE A 127 -18.36 -4.95 6.00
CA ILE A 127 -19.06 -5.90 6.89
C ILE A 127 -20.02 -6.79 6.09
N LYS A 128 -20.69 -6.24 5.07
CA LYS A 128 -21.56 -7.02 4.19
C LYS A 128 -20.80 -8.00 3.29
N LEU A 129 -19.61 -7.62 2.83
CA LEU A 129 -18.78 -8.43 1.93
C LEU A 129 -17.98 -9.51 2.66
N ASP A 130 -17.61 -9.26 3.91
CA ASP A 130 -16.79 -10.17 4.73
C ASP A 130 -17.30 -10.15 6.20
N PRO A 131 -18.48 -10.75 6.46
CA PRO A 131 -19.15 -10.65 7.76
C PRO A 131 -18.41 -11.35 8.91
N ASP A 132 -17.57 -12.32 8.59
CA ASP A 132 -16.81 -13.09 9.58
C ASP A 132 -15.45 -12.44 9.91
N ASN A 133 -15.11 -11.32 9.25
CA ASN A 133 -13.85 -10.63 9.49
C ASN A 133 -13.87 -9.91 10.85
N PRO A 134 -12.91 -10.19 11.76
CA PRO A 134 -12.84 -9.51 13.05
C PRO A 134 -12.67 -7.99 12.95
N LYS A 135 -12.20 -7.47 11.82
CA LYS A 135 -12.12 -6.02 11.62
C LYS A 135 -13.50 -5.38 11.50
N GLY A 136 -14.50 -6.12 11.02
CA GLY A 136 -15.85 -5.62 10.82
C GLY A 136 -16.56 -5.35 12.14
N SER A 137 -16.38 -6.22 13.14
CA SER A 137 -17.07 -6.11 14.44
C SER A 137 -16.71 -4.84 15.21
N PHE A 138 -15.50 -4.31 15.02
CA PHE A 138 -15.02 -3.10 15.71
C PHE A 138 -15.04 -1.85 14.84
N ALA A 139 -15.36 -1.96 13.55
CA ALA A 139 -15.21 -0.87 12.60
C ALA A 139 -16.10 0.35 12.90
N LEU A 140 -17.40 0.10 13.08
CA LEU A 140 -18.37 1.16 13.37
C LEU A 140 -18.21 1.70 14.79
N GLU A 141 -17.95 0.83 15.77
CA GLU A 141 -17.64 1.24 17.14
C GLU A 141 -16.40 2.16 17.18
N SER A 142 -15.32 1.81 16.48
CA SER A 142 -14.13 2.65 16.35
C SER A 142 -14.44 4.01 15.72
N LEU A 143 -15.38 4.06 14.77
CA LEU A 143 -15.80 5.31 14.13
C LEU A 143 -16.53 6.22 15.12
N GLU A 144 -17.46 5.68 15.91
CA GLU A 144 -18.19 6.45 16.94
C GLU A 144 -17.27 6.96 18.04
N LEU A 145 -16.37 6.10 18.55
CA LEU A 145 -15.35 6.52 19.51
C LEU A 145 -14.46 7.64 18.96
N THR A 146 -14.12 7.60 17.67
CA THR A 146 -13.34 8.67 17.03
C THR A 146 -14.10 10.00 17.03
N LYS A 147 -15.41 9.99 16.75
CA LYS A 147 -16.27 11.18 16.80
C LYS A 147 -16.33 11.75 18.22
N GLU A 148 -16.51 10.88 19.22
CA GLU A 148 -16.54 11.24 20.63
C GLU A 148 -15.22 11.87 21.09
N TRP A 149 -14.07 11.24 20.78
CA TRP A 149 -12.75 11.77 21.15
C TRP A 149 -12.45 13.12 20.50
N ILE A 150 -12.90 13.35 19.27
CA ILE A 150 -12.74 14.65 18.61
C ILE A 150 -13.62 15.71 19.27
N GLN A 151 -14.85 15.35 19.66
CA GLN A 151 -15.77 16.24 20.36
C GLN A 151 -15.28 16.60 21.77
N ASP A 152 -14.83 15.61 22.53
CA ASP A 152 -14.28 15.79 23.88
C ASP A 152 -12.96 16.55 23.86
N GLY A 153 -12.23 16.44 22.75
CA GLY A 153 -10.91 17.01 22.57
C GLY A 153 -9.85 16.32 23.43
N SER A 154 -8.63 16.86 23.37
CA SER A 154 -7.51 16.34 24.16
C SER A 154 -7.22 17.23 25.36
N LYS A 155 -6.88 16.62 26.50
CA LYS A 155 -6.28 17.33 27.65
C LYS A 155 -4.91 17.93 27.31
N TYR A 156 -4.30 17.50 26.20
CA TYR A 156 -2.98 17.89 25.75
C TYR A 156 -3.08 18.65 24.42
N ARG A 157 -2.24 19.67 24.27
CA ARG A 157 -2.08 20.38 22.99
C ARG A 157 -0.88 19.81 22.25
N VAL A 158 -1.12 19.27 21.05
CA VAL A 158 -0.05 18.87 20.13
C VAL A 158 0.41 20.10 19.36
N VAL A 159 1.72 20.36 19.37
CA VAL A 159 2.35 21.48 18.65
C VAL A 159 3.52 20.94 17.84
N ASN A 160 3.64 21.42 16.60
CA ASN A 160 4.81 21.13 15.78
C ASN A 160 6.00 21.92 16.33
N ALA A 161 7.03 21.23 16.80
CA ALA A 161 8.19 21.83 17.44
C ALA A 161 9.22 22.42 16.46
N GLY A 162 8.91 22.44 15.15
CA GLY A 162 9.78 22.97 14.11
C GLY A 162 11.09 22.18 14.00
N THR A 163 12.09 22.78 13.33
CA THR A 163 13.40 22.17 13.11
C THR A 163 14.27 22.08 14.36
N ASP A 164 13.82 22.66 15.48
CA ASP A 164 14.56 22.63 16.75
C ASP A 164 14.55 21.22 17.37
N LEU A 165 13.52 20.43 17.06
CA LEU A 165 13.32 19.08 17.58
C LEU A 165 12.96 18.06 16.50
N ASN A 166 12.29 18.47 15.41
CA ASN A 166 11.93 17.54 14.36
C ASN A 166 13.15 17.27 13.47
N SER A 167 13.58 16.02 13.36
CA SER A 167 14.52 15.61 12.32
C SER A 167 13.80 15.30 11.00
N LYS A 168 14.57 14.98 9.95
CA LYS A 168 14.02 14.51 8.66
C LYS A 168 13.73 13.01 8.66
N SER A 169 14.09 12.31 9.73
CA SER A 169 14.01 10.87 9.88
C SER A 169 12.99 10.55 10.95
N ASP A 170 12.48 9.32 10.94
CA ASP A 170 11.54 8.90 11.96
C ASP A 170 12.29 8.62 13.29
N ASP A 171 12.10 9.47 14.29
CA ASP A 171 12.75 9.42 15.61
C ASP A 171 11.85 8.78 16.68
N TYR A 172 11.86 7.46 16.86
CA TYR A 172 10.90 6.73 17.72
C TYR A 172 11.09 6.82 19.27
N CYS A 173 11.80 7.81 19.81
CA CYS A 173 12.02 7.88 21.26
C CYS A 173 11.36 9.12 21.89
N PRO A 174 10.26 8.96 22.64
CA PRO A 174 9.71 10.09 23.37
C PRO A 174 10.64 10.52 24.51
N VAL A 175 10.79 11.82 24.70
CA VAL A 175 11.58 12.39 25.82
C VAL A 175 10.68 13.25 26.70
N MET A 176 10.71 12.97 28.01
CA MET A 176 10.09 13.84 29.01
C MET A 176 11.00 15.04 29.29
N LYS A 177 10.42 16.24 29.30
CA LYS A 177 11.10 17.48 29.64
C LYS A 177 10.10 18.42 30.36
N GLY A 178 10.53 19.65 30.63
CA GLY A 178 9.82 20.60 31.49
C GLY A 178 10.33 20.52 32.93
N LYS A 179 10.27 21.63 33.68
CA LYS A 179 10.78 21.67 35.07
C LYS A 179 10.07 20.66 35.99
N LYS A 180 8.90 20.17 35.59
CA LYS A 180 8.08 19.21 36.34
C LYS A 180 7.85 17.91 35.57
N ASN A 181 8.59 17.65 34.48
CA ASN A 181 8.29 16.54 33.56
C ASN A 181 6.83 16.59 33.05
N ASP A 182 6.37 17.78 32.67
CA ASP A 182 5.02 18.07 32.20
C ASP A 182 4.95 18.18 30.66
N GLU A 183 6.08 18.07 29.97
CA GLU A 183 6.18 18.10 28.51
C GLU A 183 6.66 16.73 27.99
N LEU A 184 5.85 16.09 27.16
CA LEU A 184 6.21 14.86 26.46
C LEU A 184 6.51 15.21 25.00
N TYR A 185 7.78 15.07 24.61
CA TYR A 185 8.22 15.29 23.23
C TYR A 185 8.12 13.98 22.47
N PHE A 186 7.25 13.91 21.47
CA PHE A 186 7.32 12.90 20.43
C PHE A 186 8.24 13.43 19.35
N THR A 187 9.45 12.89 19.28
CA THR A 187 10.18 12.95 18.02
C THR A 187 9.49 11.92 17.11
N SER A 188 9.25 12.27 15.85
CA SER A 188 8.53 11.42 14.90
C SER A 188 9.50 10.87 13.91
#